data_AF-A0A973RPC8-F1
#
_entry.id   AF-A0A973RPC8-F1
#
_cell.length_a   1.000
_cell.length_b   1.000
_cell.length_c   1.000
_cell.angle_alpha   90.00
_cell.angle_beta   90.00
_cell.angle_gamma   90.00
#
_symmetry.space_group_name_H-M   'P 1'
#
loop_
_entity.id
_entity.type
_entity.pdbx_description
1 polymer ?
#
loop_
_entity_poly.entity_id
_entity_poly.type
_entity_poly.pdbx_seq_one_letter_code
_entity_poly.pdbx_strand_id
1 'polypeptide(L)'
;MSVTVEPVAPEPHRRRRVANWIGHRWMLLFVVLLCVAAPMDLFGRHGVAIITVKFLWSAAIATVMVLGINYDQNLCEPCIAAMPLDGSAEAERRQRRLHITHLGRGFAGPVVYIAFLLLPTLLPAGPIRFGGDVVALAPAAYWWLALYTHRRLAPWCPWCHWGGGGDGVHEPSPSPSINTPTPA
;
A
#
# COMPACT_ATOMS: atom_id res chain seq x y z
N MET A 1 11.15 39.13 16.41
CA MET A 1 11.43 37.68 16.37
C MET A 1 11.67 37.29 14.92
N SER A 2 12.92 37.04 14.56
CA SER A 2 13.31 36.60 13.21
C SER A 2 13.21 35.08 13.13
N VAL A 3 12.30 34.57 12.32
CA VAL A 3 12.19 33.14 12.02
C VAL A 3 13.32 32.78 11.06
N THR A 4 14.35 32.10 11.56
CA THR A 4 15.39 31.50 10.74
C THR A 4 14.84 30.21 10.15
N VAL A 5 14.55 30.22 8.86
CA VAL A 5 14.19 29.00 8.10
C VAL A 5 15.48 28.22 7.87
N GLU A 6 15.63 27.07 8.52
CA GLU A 6 16.73 26.15 8.22
C GLU A 6 16.61 25.66 6.77
N PRO A 7 17.70 25.70 5.98
CA PRO A 7 17.67 25.20 4.61
C PRO A 7 17.50 23.68 4.61
N VAL A 8 16.35 23.23 4.09
CA VAL A 8 16.07 21.80 3.85
C VAL A 8 17.11 21.28 2.86
N ALA A 9 17.97 20.36 3.30
CA ALA A 9 18.96 19.74 2.44
C ALA A 9 18.27 19.08 1.23
N PRO A 10 18.73 19.33 -0.02
CA PRO A 10 18.10 18.78 -1.20
C PRO A 10 18.25 17.26 -1.19
N GLU A 11 17.16 16.55 -0.91
CA GLU A 11 17.10 15.10 -1.11
C GLU A 11 17.47 14.81 -2.57
N PRO A 12 18.36 13.85 -2.86
CA PRO A 12 18.83 13.63 -4.21
C PRO A 12 17.66 13.15 -5.07
N HIS A 13 17.15 14.03 -5.93
CA HIS A 13 16.13 13.86 -6.98
C HIS A 13 16.04 12.46 -7.65
N ARG A 14 17.14 11.69 -7.68
CA ARG A 14 17.22 10.31 -8.17
C ARG A 14 16.48 9.30 -7.28
N ARG A 15 16.62 9.41 -5.95
CA ARG A 15 15.96 8.50 -4.99
C ARG A 15 14.44 8.66 -5.07
N ARG A 16 13.95 9.90 -5.10
CA ARG A 16 12.52 10.21 -5.25
C ARG A 16 11.94 9.73 -6.58
N ARG A 17 12.69 9.81 -7.69
CA ARG A 17 12.28 9.26 -8.99
C ARG A 17 12.16 7.74 -8.99
N VAL A 18 13.16 7.03 -8.46
CA VAL A 18 13.11 5.55 -8.36
C VAL A 18 11.97 5.11 -7.44
N ALA A 19 11.80 5.76 -6.30
CA ALA A 19 10.70 5.53 -5.37
C ALA A 19 9.33 5.71 -6.04
N ASN A 20 9.11 6.83 -6.74
CA ASN A 20 7.85 7.09 -7.45
C ASN A 20 7.59 6.06 -8.56
N TRP A 21 8.64 5.64 -9.27
CA TRP A 21 8.52 4.62 -10.31
C TRP A 21 8.12 3.26 -9.74
N ILE A 22 8.76 2.82 -8.66
CA ILE A 22 8.42 1.57 -7.94
C ILE A 22 7.00 1.68 -7.38
N GLY A 23 6.69 2.80 -6.73
CA GLY A 23 5.38 3.11 -6.16
C GLY A 23 4.26 3.21 -7.19
N HIS A 24 4.54 3.40 -8.47
CA HIS A 24 3.53 3.35 -9.54
C HIS A 24 3.39 1.95 -10.15
N ARG A 25 4.51 1.22 -10.29
CA ARG A 25 4.56 -0.07 -10.98
C ARG A 25 4.43 -1.28 -10.09
N TRP A 26 4.37 -1.14 -8.76
CA TRP A 26 4.28 -2.28 -7.83
C TRP A 26 3.14 -3.22 -8.14
N MET A 27 1.98 -2.72 -8.58
CA MET A 27 0.84 -3.57 -8.90
C MET A 27 1.12 -4.43 -10.13
N LEU A 28 1.76 -3.85 -11.15
CA LEU A 28 2.23 -4.61 -12.32
C LEU A 28 3.30 -5.62 -11.93
N LEU A 29 4.28 -5.22 -11.09
CA LEU A 29 5.30 -6.13 -10.58
C LEU A 29 4.66 -7.31 -9.86
N PHE A 30 3.68 -7.08 -8.99
CA PHE A 30 2.97 -8.13 -8.26
C PHE A 30 2.19 -9.07 -9.20
N VAL A 31 1.49 -8.54 -10.21
CA VAL A 31 0.78 -9.37 -11.21
C VAL A 31 1.77 -10.19 -12.04
N VAL A 32 2.86 -9.59 -12.51
CA VAL A 32 3.93 -10.29 -13.24
C VAL A 32 4.52 -11.38 -12.37
N LEU A 33 4.73 -11.09 -11.08
CA LEU A 33 5.12 -12.11 -10.12
C LEU A 33 4.05 -13.23 -10.17
N LEU A 34 2.81 -12.98 -9.76
CA LEU A 34 1.76 -14.02 -9.74
C LEU A 34 1.71 -14.92 -10.98
N CYS A 35 1.78 -14.32 -12.18
CA CYS A 35 1.74 -15.05 -13.44
C CYS A 35 2.97 -15.94 -13.70
N VAL A 36 4.14 -15.58 -13.18
CA VAL A 36 5.35 -16.42 -13.24
C VAL A 36 5.33 -17.52 -12.18
N ALA A 37 4.71 -17.28 -11.02
CA ALA A 37 4.63 -18.26 -9.93
C ALA A 37 3.74 -19.46 -10.27
N ALA A 38 2.54 -19.22 -10.78
CA ALA A 38 1.55 -20.25 -11.07
C ALA A 38 2.05 -21.40 -11.99
N PRO A 39 2.79 -21.14 -13.08
CA PRO A 39 3.29 -22.22 -13.94
C PRO A 39 4.46 -23.01 -13.34
N MET A 40 5.20 -22.47 -12.37
CA MET A 40 6.38 -23.18 -11.81
C MET A 40 6.00 -24.52 -11.15
N ASP A 41 4.82 -24.61 -10.54
CA ASP A 41 4.32 -25.86 -9.95
C ASP A 41 3.73 -26.83 -10.98
N LEU A 42 3.31 -26.33 -12.15
CA LEU A 42 2.80 -27.14 -13.25
C LEU A 42 3.93 -27.91 -13.96
N PHE A 43 5.11 -27.31 -14.07
CA PHE A 43 6.25 -27.89 -14.80
C PHE A 43 7.14 -28.83 -13.98
N GLY A 44 6.72 -29.18 -12.74
CA GLY A 44 7.02 -30.47 -12.13
C GLY A 44 8.49 -30.81 -11.84
N ARG A 45 9.41 -29.84 -11.85
CA ARG A 45 10.77 -30.12 -11.35
C ARG A 45 10.70 -30.23 -9.82
N HIS A 46 11.36 -31.25 -9.27
CA HIS A 46 11.42 -31.48 -7.83
C HIS A 46 12.88 -31.40 -7.39
N GLY A 47 13.15 -30.62 -6.35
CA GLY A 47 14.49 -30.45 -5.83
C GLY A 47 14.62 -29.21 -4.95
N VAL A 48 15.71 -29.15 -4.19
CA VAL A 48 16.06 -28.03 -3.30
C VAL A 48 16.00 -26.69 -4.03
N ALA A 49 16.44 -26.66 -5.30
CA ALA A 49 16.42 -25.46 -6.13
C ALA A 49 15.02 -24.81 -6.24
N ILE A 50 13.93 -25.60 -6.34
CA ILE A 50 12.58 -25.05 -6.46
C ILE A 50 12.03 -24.55 -5.13
N ILE A 51 12.40 -25.21 -4.03
CA ILE A 51 12.09 -24.71 -2.69
C ILE A 51 12.81 -23.36 -2.49
N THR A 52 14.08 -23.27 -2.86
CA THR A 52 14.85 -22.02 -2.80
C THR A 52 14.22 -20.93 -3.67
N VAL A 53 13.85 -21.25 -4.91
CA VAL A 53 13.18 -20.28 -5.81
C VAL A 53 11.86 -19.82 -5.20
N LYS A 54 11.01 -20.72 -4.71
CA LYS A 54 9.75 -20.36 -4.05
C LYS A 54 9.95 -19.51 -2.80
N PHE A 55 10.98 -19.79 -2.01
CA PHE A 55 11.27 -19.00 -0.82
C PHE A 55 11.72 -17.57 -1.18
N LEU A 56 12.69 -17.44 -2.08
CA LEU A 56 13.16 -16.15 -2.60
C LEU A 56 12.01 -15.36 -3.21
N TRP A 57 11.12 -16.07 -3.89
CA TRP A 57 9.95 -15.50 -4.49
C TRP A 57 8.93 -14.94 -3.49
N SER A 58 8.56 -15.72 -2.47
CA SER A 58 7.69 -15.27 -1.39
C SER A 58 8.31 -14.09 -0.64
N ALA A 59 9.63 -14.11 -0.43
CA ALA A 59 10.37 -12.99 0.15
C ALA A 59 10.32 -11.75 -0.76
N ALA A 60 10.40 -11.90 -2.08
CA ALA A 60 10.25 -10.80 -3.03
C ALA A 60 8.84 -10.20 -2.97
N ILE A 61 7.79 -11.03 -2.98
CA ILE A 61 6.40 -10.56 -2.83
C ILE A 61 6.23 -9.80 -1.51
N ALA A 62 6.70 -10.35 -0.41
CA ALA A 62 6.61 -9.70 0.90
C ALA A 62 7.37 -8.38 0.95
N THR A 63 8.55 -8.33 0.33
CA THR A 63 9.33 -7.09 0.21
C THR A 63 8.54 -6.03 -0.56
N VAL A 64 7.97 -6.38 -1.71
CA VAL A 64 7.12 -5.44 -2.48
C VAL A 64 5.91 -5.03 -1.65
N MET A 65 5.34 -5.93 -0.83
CA MET A 65 4.20 -5.63 0.05
C MET A 65 4.55 -4.58 1.10
N VAL A 66 5.66 -4.80 1.82
CA VAL A 66 6.16 -3.87 2.84
C VAL A 66 6.49 -2.51 2.20
N LEU A 67 7.12 -2.51 1.03
CA LEU A 67 7.34 -1.28 0.28
C LEU A 67 6.02 -0.61 -0.08
N GLY A 68 5.04 -1.34 -0.62
CA GLY A 68 3.73 -0.82 -0.99
C GLY A 68 2.99 -0.16 0.18
N ILE A 69 3.00 -0.81 1.35
CA ILE A 69 2.40 -0.27 2.59
C ILE A 69 3.10 1.03 3.00
N ASN A 70 4.44 1.07 2.98
CA ASN A 70 5.20 2.27 3.33
C ASN A 70 5.01 3.42 2.31
N TYR A 71 4.81 3.08 1.03
CA TYR A 71 4.59 4.07 -0.04
C TYR A 71 3.14 4.54 -0.15
N ASP A 72 2.20 3.89 0.52
CA ASP A 72 0.77 4.26 0.50
C ASP A 72 0.52 5.68 1.01
N GLN A 73 1.42 6.19 1.86
CA GLN A 73 1.39 7.55 2.40
C GLN A 73 1.84 8.64 1.40
N ASN A 74 2.54 8.27 0.32
CA ASN A 74 3.14 9.23 -0.61
C ASN A 74 2.43 9.14 -1.98
N LEU A 75 1.45 10.01 -2.19
CA LEU A 75 0.79 10.11 -3.49
C LEU A 75 1.66 10.88 -4.49
N CYS A 76 1.83 10.29 -5.66
CA CYS A 76 2.48 10.92 -6.79
C CYS A 76 1.48 11.84 -7.53
N GLU A 77 1.96 12.83 -8.28
CA GLU A 77 1.09 13.70 -9.09
C GLU A 77 0.16 12.92 -10.05
N PRO A 78 0.64 11.90 -10.80
CA PRO A 78 -0.25 11.04 -11.59
C PRO A 78 -1.28 10.28 -10.75
N CYS A 79 -0.93 9.93 -9.51
CA CYS A 79 -1.81 9.22 -8.59
C CYS A 79 -2.97 10.12 -8.13
N ILE A 80 -2.67 11.40 -7.88
CA ILE A 80 -3.65 12.44 -7.54
C ILE A 80 -4.54 12.74 -8.75
N ALA A 81 -3.95 12.90 -9.94
CA ALA A 81 -4.70 13.14 -11.17
C ALA A 81 -5.69 12.02 -11.51
N ALA A 82 -5.44 10.80 -11.04
CA ALA A 82 -6.28 9.65 -11.28
C ALA A 82 -7.36 9.43 -10.19
N MET A 83 -7.49 10.33 -9.21
CA MET A 83 -8.54 10.26 -8.19
C MET A 83 -9.93 10.49 -8.80
N PRO A 84 -10.97 9.83 -8.26
CA PRO A 84 -12.34 10.10 -8.66
C PRO A 84 -12.77 11.51 -8.23
N LEU A 85 -13.59 12.16 -9.06
CA LEU A 85 -14.21 13.46 -8.76
C LEU A 85 -15.15 13.37 -7.54
N ASP A 86 -15.87 12.25 -7.41
CA ASP A 86 -16.76 11.95 -6.28
C ASP A 86 -16.10 10.90 -5.35
N GLY A 87 -15.05 11.32 -4.66
CA GLY A 87 -14.25 10.44 -3.80
C GLY A 87 -14.98 9.98 -2.55
N SER A 88 -15.86 10.79 -1.98
CA SER A 88 -16.63 10.45 -0.78
C SER A 88 -17.64 9.34 -1.04
N ALA A 89 -18.44 9.44 -2.11
CA ALA A 89 -19.41 8.39 -2.43
C ALA A 89 -18.70 7.08 -2.84
N GLU A 90 -17.55 7.15 -3.51
CA GLU A 90 -16.77 5.96 -3.84
C GLU A 90 -16.12 5.33 -2.61
N ALA A 91 -15.66 6.14 -1.66
CA ALA A 91 -15.15 5.66 -0.37
C ALA A 91 -16.26 4.95 0.42
N GLU A 92 -17.46 5.52 0.46
CA GLU A 92 -18.64 4.90 1.09
C GLU A 92 -18.96 3.53 0.47
N ARG A 93 -19.06 3.46 -0.87
CA ARG A 93 -19.27 2.20 -1.60
C ARG A 93 -18.21 1.14 -1.33
N ARG A 94 -16.97 1.56 -1.08
CA ARG A 94 -15.81 0.66 -0.89
C ARG A 94 -15.32 0.57 0.56
N GLN A 95 -16.12 1.01 1.54
CA GLN A 95 -15.73 1.02 2.97
C GLN A 95 -15.18 -0.33 3.45
N ARG A 96 -15.78 -1.45 3.05
CA ARG A 96 -15.28 -2.80 3.43
C ARG A 96 -13.86 -3.06 2.94
N ARG A 97 -13.52 -2.64 1.72
CA ARG A 97 -12.16 -2.80 1.17
C ARG A 97 -11.18 -1.90 1.91
N LEU A 98 -11.58 -0.67 2.21
CA LEU A 98 -10.79 0.24 3.01
C LEU A 98 -10.56 -0.31 4.44
N HIS A 99 -11.55 -0.96 5.04
CA HIS A 99 -11.38 -1.53 6.38
C HIS A 99 -10.33 -2.65 6.42
N ILE A 100 -10.28 -3.50 5.39
CA ILE A 100 -9.35 -4.64 5.32
C ILE A 100 -7.88 -4.18 5.32
N THR A 101 -7.57 -3.05 4.70
CA THR A 101 -6.19 -2.52 4.71
C THR A 101 -5.75 -2.05 6.10
N HIS A 102 -6.70 -1.69 6.96
CA HIS A 102 -6.42 -1.33 8.35
C HIS A 102 -6.31 -2.55 9.27
N LEU A 103 -7.11 -3.59 9.04
CA LEU A 103 -7.03 -4.84 9.80
C LEU A 103 -5.63 -5.49 9.71
N GLY A 104 -4.93 -5.23 8.60
CA GLY A 104 -3.61 -5.77 8.31
C GLY A 104 -2.41 -4.88 8.66
N ARG A 105 -2.62 -3.72 9.29
CA ARG A 105 -1.63 -2.63 9.37
C ARG A 105 -0.52 -2.81 10.42
N GLY A 106 -0.18 -4.04 10.80
CA GLY A 106 0.88 -4.37 11.76
C GLY A 106 1.90 -5.38 11.22
N PHE A 107 3.02 -5.56 11.92
CA PHE A 107 4.08 -6.51 11.53
C PHE A 107 3.56 -7.96 11.38
N ALA A 108 2.49 -8.29 12.11
CA ALA A 108 1.82 -9.59 12.02
C ALA A 108 1.21 -9.85 10.63
N GLY A 109 0.72 -8.82 9.92
CA GLY A 109 0.06 -8.98 8.62
C GLY A 109 0.98 -9.60 7.56
N PRO A 110 2.13 -8.96 7.23
CA PRO A 110 3.11 -9.53 6.32
C PRO A 110 3.64 -10.90 6.75
N VAL A 111 3.85 -11.12 8.06
CA VAL A 111 4.36 -12.40 8.58
C VAL A 111 3.35 -13.54 8.38
N VAL A 112 2.10 -13.34 8.80
CA VAL A 112 1.00 -14.30 8.59
C VAL A 112 0.84 -14.59 7.10
N TYR A 113 0.95 -13.56 6.27
CA TYR A 113 0.85 -13.69 4.83
C TYR A 113 2.01 -14.50 4.21
N ILE A 114 3.26 -14.26 4.62
CA ILE A 114 4.41 -15.06 4.20
C ILE A 114 4.20 -16.53 4.60
N ALA A 115 3.78 -16.78 5.84
CA ALA A 115 3.52 -18.13 6.32
C ALA A 115 2.43 -18.81 5.47
N PHE A 116 1.38 -18.09 5.13
CA PHE A 116 0.29 -18.59 4.28
C PHE A 116 0.75 -18.89 2.85
N LEU A 117 1.62 -18.07 2.26
CA LEU A 117 2.23 -18.33 0.94
C LEU A 117 3.20 -19.52 0.93
N LEU A 118 3.88 -19.76 2.04
CA LEU A 118 4.83 -20.88 2.15
C LEU A 118 4.14 -22.20 2.49
N LEU A 119 2.93 -22.17 3.07
CA LEU A 119 2.23 -23.38 3.50
C LEU A 119 2.04 -24.42 2.37
N PRO A 120 1.61 -24.05 1.14
CA PRO A 120 1.50 -25.01 0.04
C PRO A 120 2.84 -25.64 -0.37
N THR A 121 3.97 -25.01 -0.05
CA THR A 121 5.30 -25.56 -0.37
C THR A 121 5.64 -26.82 0.43
N LEU A 122 4.96 -27.03 1.56
CA LEU A 122 5.05 -28.23 2.39
C LEU A 122 4.22 -29.39 1.83
N LEU A 123 3.30 -29.13 0.90
CA LEU A 123 2.48 -30.15 0.25
C LEU A 123 3.27 -30.86 -0.85
N PRO A 124 3.00 -32.17 -1.08
CA PRO A 124 3.56 -32.88 -2.20
C PRO A 124 3.16 -32.20 -3.51
N ALA A 125 4.08 -32.19 -4.47
CA ALA A 125 3.83 -31.57 -5.75
C ALA A 125 2.70 -32.27 -6.51
N GLY A 126 1.99 -31.49 -7.32
CA GLY A 126 0.81 -31.94 -8.03
C GLY A 126 -0.39 -30.99 -7.86
N PRO A 127 -1.60 -31.43 -8.24
CA PRO A 127 -2.76 -30.55 -8.31
C PRO A 127 -3.19 -29.98 -6.95
N ILE A 128 -2.92 -30.70 -5.86
CA ILE A 128 -3.24 -30.26 -4.50
C ILE A 128 -2.37 -29.06 -4.10
N ARG A 129 -1.07 -29.12 -4.35
CA ARG A 129 -0.14 -28.00 -4.12
C ARG A 129 -0.50 -26.79 -4.97
N PHE A 130 -0.76 -27.01 -6.26
CA PHE A 130 -1.22 -25.94 -7.15
C PHE A 130 -2.52 -25.29 -6.65
N GLY A 131 -3.50 -26.09 -6.23
CA GLY A 131 -4.73 -25.58 -5.62
C GLY A 131 -4.44 -24.78 -4.35
N GLY A 132 -3.53 -25.27 -3.50
CA GLY A 132 -3.04 -24.56 -2.32
C GLY A 132 -2.39 -23.22 -2.65
N ASP A 133 -1.53 -23.18 -3.67
CA ASP A 133 -0.89 -21.94 -4.15
C ASP A 133 -1.94 -20.95 -4.66
N VAL A 134 -2.93 -21.38 -5.45
CA VAL A 134 -4.03 -20.52 -5.93
C VAL A 134 -4.85 -19.96 -4.77
N VAL A 135 -5.21 -20.81 -3.81
CA VAL A 135 -5.94 -20.41 -2.59
C VAL A 135 -5.10 -19.46 -1.73
N ALA A 136 -3.77 -19.63 -1.69
CA ALA A 136 -2.87 -18.74 -0.97
C ALA A 136 -2.75 -17.35 -1.63
N LEU A 137 -2.71 -17.32 -2.96
CA LEU A 137 -2.51 -16.11 -3.76
C LEU A 137 -3.80 -15.29 -3.95
N ALA A 138 -4.99 -15.90 -3.87
CA ALA A 138 -6.24 -15.15 -4.07
C ALA A 138 -6.50 -14.08 -2.98
N PRO A 139 -6.40 -14.38 -1.68
CA PRO A 139 -6.49 -13.37 -0.61
C PRO A 139 -5.41 -12.30 -0.75
N ALA A 140 -4.23 -12.66 -1.25
CA ALA A 140 -3.21 -11.69 -1.61
C ALA A 140 -3.72 -10.70 -2.62
N ALA A 141 -4.11 -11.18 -3.81
CA ALA A 141 -4.54 -10.33 -4.90
C ALA A 141 -5.67 -9.39 -4.45
N TYR A 142 -6.58 -9.89 -3.62
CA TYR A 142 -7.64 -9.09 -3.03
C TYR A 142 -7.13 -8.03 -2.04
N TRP A 143 -6.23 -8.38 -1.13
CA TRP A 143 -5.57 -7.41 -0.24
C TRP A 143 -4.83 -6.34 -1.05
N TRP A 144 -4.08 -6.73 -2.07
CA TRP A 144 -3.35 -5.83 -2.96
C TRP A 144 -4.29 -4.86 -3.69
N LEU A 145 -5.44 -5.34 -4.16
CA LEU A 145 -6.50 -4.51 -4.73
C LEU A 145 -7.09 -3.55 -3.68
N ALA A 146 -7.24 -4.00 -2.44
CA ALA A 146 -7.70 -3.18 -1.33
C ALA A 146 -6.68 -2.07 -1.02
N LEU A 147 -5.38 -2.36 -0.97
CA LEU A 147 -4.30 -1.36 -0.82
C LEU A 147 -4.31 -0.35 -1.97
N TYR A 148 -4.46 -0.80 -3.22
CA TYR A 148 -4.56 0.09 -4.37
C TYR A 148 -5.78 1.03 -4.27
N THR A 149 -6.93 0.47 -3.87
CA THR A 149 -8.16 1.23 -3.65
C THR A 149 -7.99 2.22 -2.51
N HIS A 150 -7.37 1.78 -1.42
CA HIS A 150 -7.10 2.58 -0.23
C HIS A 150 -6.22 3.77 -0.56
N ARG A 151 -5.14 3.60 -1.31
CA ARG A 151 -4.29 4.71 -1.75
C ARG A 151 -5.06 5.83 -2.45
N ARG A 152 -5.95 5.45 -3.38
CA ARG A 152 -6.73 6.39 -4.19
C ARG A 152 -7.81 7.11 -3.40
N LEU A 153 -8.37 6.43 -2.40
CA LEU A 153 -9.47 6.95 -1.58
C LEU A 153 -8.99 7.37 -0.18
N ALA A 154 -7.68 7.39 0.05
CA ALA A 154 -7.09 7.71 1.34
C ALA A 154 -7.61 9.03 1.93
N PRO A 155 -7.82 10.12 1.14
CA PRO A 155 -8.34 11.39 1.69
C PRO A 155 -9.74 11.28 2.32
N TRP A 156 -10.51 10.29 1.89
CA TRP A 156 -11.91 10.07 2.32
C TRP A 156 -12.06 8.80 3.16
N CYS A 157 -10.96 8.14 3.51
CA CYS A 157 -11.00 6.92 4.31
C CYS A 157 -11.24 7.28 5.78
N PRO A 158 -12.30 6.76 6.43
CA PRO A 158 -12.67 7.17 7.80
C PRO A 158 -11.68 6.68 8.87
N TRP A 159 -10.85 5.70 8.54
CA TRP A 159 -9.82 5.15 9.45
C TRP A 159 -8.43 5.72 9.19
N CYS A 160 -8.24 6.47 8.09
CA CYS A 160 -6.99 7.13 7.78
C CYS A 160 -7.12 8.62 8.04
N HIS A 161 -6.31 9.13 8.95
CA HIS A 161 -6.06 10.55 9.05
C HIS A 161 -4.96 10.90 8.05
N TRP A 162 -5.32 11.52 6.93
CA TRP A 162 -4.36 11.95 5.92
C TRP A 162 -3.24 12.78 6.58
N GLY A 163 -1.97 12.33 6.46
CA GLY A 163 -0.81 13.04 7.00
C GLY A 163 -0.48 12.82 8.48
N GLY A 164 -1.09 11.85 9.18
CA GLY A 164 -0.75 11.57 10.58
C GLY A 164 -1.24 12.62 11.58
N GLY A 165 -2.13 13.52 11.17
CA GLY A 165 -2.77 14.51 12.01
C GLY A 165 -4.17 14.78 11.48
N GLY A 166 -5.15 14.02 11.99
CA GLY A 166 -6.54 14.43 11.86
C GLY A 166 -6.76 15.64 12.75
N ASP A 167 -7.30 16.70 12.19
CA ASP A 167 -8.30 17.56 12.83
C ASP A 167 -7.97 17.95 14.29
N GLY A 168 -6.73 18.36 14.50
CA GLY A 168 -6.39 19.48 15.35
C GLY A 168 -6.16 20.75 14.52
N VAL A 169 -6.65 20.82 13.27
CA VAL A 169 -6.73 22.10 12.57
C VAL A 169 -7.86 22.89 13.21
N HIS A 170 -7.52 23.49 14.35
CA HIS A 170 -8.26 24.59 14.93
C HIS A 170 -8.11 25.72 13.92
N GLU A 171 -9.00 25.80 12.93
CA GLU A 171 -9.23 27.05 12.21
C GLU A 171 -9.61 28.05 13.32
N PRO A 172 -8.74 29.02 13.69
CA PRO A 172 -9.14 29.99 14.68
C PRO A 172 -10.33 30.73 14.08
N SER A 173 -11.51 30.56 14.70
CA SER A 173 -12.69 31.34 14.32
C SER A 173 -12.25 32.80 14.25
N PRO A 174 -12.45 33.51 13.12
CA PRO A 174 -12.00 34.87 13.00
C PRO A 174 -12.60 35.67 14.15
N SER A 175 -11.77 36.06 15.12
CA SER A 175 -12.20 36.94 16.21
C SER A 175 -12.73 38.21 15.55
N PRO A 176 -13.96 38.64 15.84
CA PRO A 176 -14.44 39.92 15.35
C PRO A 176 -13.52 40.99 15.93
N SER A 177 -12.61 41.53 15.12
CA SER A 177 -11.87 42.72 15.47
C SER A 177 -12.87 43.86 15.50
N ILE A 178 -13.31 44.22 16.71
CA ILE A 178 -14.04 45.46 16.93
C ILE A 178 -13.05 46.57 16.60
N ASN A 179 -13.11 47.03 15.36
CA ASN A 179 -12.47 48.26 14.95
C ASN A 179 -13.28 49.38 15.60
N THR A 180 -13.00 49.69 16.87
CA THR A 180 -13.56 50.88 17.51
C THR A 180 -12.91 52.09 16.84
N PRO A 181 -13.65 52.91 16.06
CA PRO A 181 -13.08 54.14 15.55
C PRO A 181 -12.71 55.02 16.75
N THR A 182 -11.43 55.42 16.81
CA THR A 182 -10.95 56.42 17.76
C THR A 182 -11.70 57.72 17.51
N PRO A 183 -12.46 58.27 18.49
CA PRO A 183 -13.05 59.58 18.34
C PRO A 183 -11.95 60.64 18.28
N ALA A 184 -12.07 61.54 17.31
CA ALA A 184 -11.19 62.69 17.10
C ALA A 184 -11.40 63.78 18.16
#